data_AF-A0AA40CNC3-F1
#
_entry.id   AF-A0AA40CNC3-F1
#
_cell.length_a   1.000
_cell.length_b   1.000
_cell.length_c   1.000
_cell.angle_alpha   90.00
_cell.angle_beta   90.00
_cell.angle_gamma   90.00
#
_symmetry.space_group_name_H-M   'P 1'
#
loop_
_entity.id
_entity.type
_entity.pdbx_description
1 polymer ?
#
loop_
_entity_poly.entity_id
_entity_poly.type
_entity_poly.pdbx_seq_one_letter_code
_entity_poly.pdbx_strand_id
1 'polypeptide(L)'
;MRFYSALTIASALTFAVASGAPTNSNGTLSAAAQDLFDYSMTVQDLRYDSYYDFIWYSDNGPWSVRFTAWYTIGLLKRNQGDDVLHAKAALRNIEFIGTTLVQAVGEFEHLLGEDLVSAIETSLTHAAIGGMRRNGTYPEDDNLILGYSNPAYMRAVVVSWIGQRLNNSTFTDFANLQGNLLLELFTWNNSNTLGEYNAPTYYGMDIWALSAAIKYAPANSTIKSTSEYVLTELWKDIAAHYNPYLKNMVGPYDRAYTRDMTTHSSILSLWFWAIFGHARGPQPPKGEADLLYDVAQGAQIALVAHTTSSYIPPTLVPWLTGNTYTDAPRLLHRTIKEDLSTPYVRIATSWLSGPLMIGAESVAETENRGDQFVPAIVHWAADPKHQPAPYVGFFSLYPSASTVEAVAGERSLRIRYPNATQEGSGVFTFAVSGVAPGWLLEGNRVEGLERLPCLEVKVEAEGLERLPVTYGSQLRDHLFYNVSYVVPEGFEGVPEVGLEFEYTC
;
A
#
# COMPACT_ATOMS: atom_id res chain seq x y z
N MET A 1 2.27 -60.16 -54.18
CA MET A 1 3.21 -61.13 -53.58
C MET A 1 4.31 -60.32 -52.91
N ARG A 2 4.39 -60.35 -51.57
CA ARG A 2 5.42 -59.74 -50.68
C ARG A 2 5.52 -58.19 -50.70
N PHE A 3 5.93 -57.47 -49.66
CA PHE A 3 5.81 -57.49 -48.20
C PHE A 3 6.63 -56.27 -47.69
N TYR A 4 6.17 -55.62 -46.61
CA TYR A 4 6.89 -54.77 -45.64
C TYR A 4 7.49 -53.39 -46.03
N SER A 5 6.79 -52.35 -45.53
CA SER A 5 7.20 -51.38 -44.50
C SER A 5 8.63 -50.79 -44.49
N ALA A 6 8.70 -49.46 -44.64
CA ALA A 6 9.69 -48.62 -43.99
C ALA A 6 9.04 -47.30 -43.55
N LEU A 7 8.97 -47.11 -42.22
CA LEU A 7 8.63 -45.85 -41.55
C LEU A 7 9.70 -44.81 -41.89
N THR A 8 9.32 -43.61 -42.33
CA THR A 8 10.21 -42.45 -42.39
C THR A 8 9.58 -41.33 -41.58
N ILE A 9 10.25 -40.97 -40.50
CA ILE A 9 9.94 -39.84 -39.61
C ILE A 9 10.31 -38.56 -40.38
N ALA A 10 9.33 -37.72 -40.65
CA ALA A 10 9.55 -36.40 -41.23
C ALA A 10 9.92 -35.40 -40.11
N SER A 11 11.21 -35.07 -40.03
CA SER A 11 11.71 -33.93 -39.25
C SER A 11 11.42 -32.64 -40.02
N ALA A 12 10.36 -31.92 -39.66
CA ALA A 12 10.14 -30.56 -40.12
C ALA A 12 10.91 -29.58 -39.20
N LEU A 13 11.99 -29.00 -39.74
CA LEU A 13 12.63 -27.82 -39.16
C LEU A 13 11.60 -26.70 -39.08
N THR A 14 11.23 -26.30 -37.86
CA THR A 14 10.59 -25.02 -37.60
C THR A 14 11.67 -24.07 -37.09
N PHE A 15 11.83 -22.95 -37.79
CA PHE A 15 12.63 -21.82 -37.35
C PHE A 15 12.04 -21.30 -36.02
N ALA A 16 12.69 -21.63 -34.91
CA ALA A 16 12.46 -20.93 -33.66
C ALA A 16 13.00 -19.50 -33.83
N VAL A 17 12.09 -18.53 -33.96
CA VAL A 17 12.43 -17.13 -33.67
C VAL A 17 12.62 -17.08 -32.16
N ALA A 18 13.88 -17.21 -31.73
CA ALA A 18 14.26 -16.82 -30.39
C ALA A 18 14.01 -15.32 -30.27
N SER A 19 12.90 -14.93 -29.66
CA SER A 19 12.76 -13.60 -29.07
C SER A 19 13.73 -13.53 -27.90
N GLY A 20 14.99 -13.23 -28.23
CA GLY A 20 15.98 -12.84 -27.25
C GLY A 20 15.41 -11.63 -26.50
N ALA A 21 15.09 -11.82 -25.23
CA ALA A 21 14.94 -10.72 -24.30
C ALA A 21 16.23 -9.89 -24.37
N PRO A 22 16.15 -8.55 -24.52
CA PRO A 22 17.34 -7.73 -24.57
C PRO A 22 18.01 -7.78 -23.19
N THR A 23 19.14 -8.48 -23.11
CA THR A 23 20.04 -8.40 -21.97
C THR A 23 20.99 -7.22 -22.16
N ASN A 24 21.10 -6.40 -21.10
CA ASN A 24 21.91 -5.20 -20.91
C ASN A 24 21.55 -3.93 -21.69
N SER A 25 21.05 -2.92 -20.97
CA SER A 25 21.35 -1.53 -21.29
C SER A 25 21.64 -0.75 -20.00
N ASN A 26 22.68 0.08 -20.03
CA ASN A 26 22.98 1.05 -18.99
C ASN A 26 21.76 1.93 -18.67
N GLY A 27 21.09 1.62 -17.55
CA GLY A 27 20.68 2.58 -16.52
C GLY A 27 19.80 3.78 -16.90
N THR A 28 18.99 3.73 -17.95
CA THR A 28 18.07 4.85 -18.26
C THR A 28 16.68 4.55 -17.70
N LEU A 29 16.16 5.43 -16.84
CA LEU A 29 14.81 5.33 -16.30
C LEU A 29 13.77 5.51 -17.42
N SER A 30 12.58 4.91 -17.29
CA SER A 30 11.45 5.27 -18.16
C SER A 30 11.12 6.75 -17.98
N ALA A 31 10.47 7.39 -18.96
CA ALA A 31 10.09 8.80 -18.81
C ALA A 31 9.23 9.07 -17.56
N ALA A 32 8.35 8.13 -17.20
CA ALA A 32 7.51 8.22 -16.01
C ALA A 32 8.33 8.09 -14.71
N ALA A 33 9.25 7.12 -14.65
CA ALA A 33 10.14 6.95 -13.52
C ALA A 33 11.13 8.12 -13.38
N GLN A 34 11.62 8.66 -14.50
CA GLN A 34 12.47 9.85 -14.51
C GLN A 34 11.71 11.08 -14.00
N ASP A 35 10.45 11.30 -14.39
CA ASP A 35 9.64 12.42 -13.89
C ASP A 35 9.40 12.32 -12.37
N LEU A 36 9.13 11.13 -11.84
CA LEU A 36 9.06 10.92 -10.38
C LEU A 36 10.40 11.18 -9.71
N PHE A 37 11.50 10.66 -10.28
CA PHE A 37 12.85 10.87 -9.78
C PHE A 37 13.19 12.36 -9.70
N ASP A 38 12.99 13.10 -10.78
CA ASP A 38 13.33 14.52 -10.88
C ASP A 38 12.51 15.36 -9.90
N TYR A 39 11.22 15.06 -9.75
CA TYR A 39 10.37 15.75 -8.78
C TYR A 39 10.77 15.43 -7.33
N SER A 40 11.04 14.16 -7.02
CA SER A 40 11.56 13.72 -5.72
C SER A 40 12.87 14.44 -5.38
N MET A 41 13.81 14.49 -6.32
CA MET A 41 15.07 15.23 -6.14
C MET A 41 14.84 16.72 -5.92
N THR A 42 13.96 17.35 -6.71
CA THR A 42 13.63 18.78 -6.55
C THR A 42 13.10 19.08 -5.14
N VAL A 43 12.19 18.25 -4.61
CA VAL A 43 11.64 18.42 -3.27
C VAL A 43 12.70 18.25 -2.19
N GLN A 44 13.57 17.26 -2.34
CA GLN A 44 14.60 16.94 -1.34
C GLN A 44 15.76 17.94 -1.38
N ASP A 45 16.15 18.43 -2.55
CA ASP A 45 17.17 19.48 -2.71
C ASP A 45 16.78 20.75 -1.94
N LEU A 46 15.49 21.11 -1.90
CA LEU A 46 14.98 22.27 -1.13
C LEU A 46 15.08 22.10 0.39
N ARG A 47 15.21 20.86 0.86
CA ARG A 47 15.29 20.49 2.29
C ARG A 47 16.71 20.07 2.69
N TYR A 48 17.62 19.98 1.74
CA TYR A 48 18.95 19.42 2.00
C TYR A 48 19.84 20.42 2.74
N ASP A 49 20.36 19.97 3.87
CA ASP A 49 21.33 20.67 4.70
C ASP A 49 22.72 20.14 4.38
N SER A 50 23.46 20.89 3.56
CA SER A 50 24.80 20.51 3.10
C SER A 50 25.88 20.61 4.18
N TYR A 51 25.58 21.18 5.36
CA TYR A 51 26.53 21.20 6.49
C TYR A 51 26.48 19.88 7.26
N TYR A 52 25.28 19.32 7.44
CA TYR A 52 25.10 18.03 8.13
C TYR A 52 25.04 16.83 7.19
N ASP A 53 24.87 17.05 5.89
CA ASP A 53 24.56 16.03 4.88
C ASP A 53 23.21 15.34 5.10
N PHE A 54 22.23 16.07 5.63
CA PHE A 54 20.92 15.54 6.03
C PHE A 54 19.76 16.32 5.42
N ILE A 55 18.60 15.67 5.33
CA ILE A 55 17.34 16.33 4.99
C ILE A 55 16.74 16.98 6.23
N TRP A 56 16.51 18.29 6.16
CA TRP A 56 15.76 19.06 7.13
C TRP A 56 14.28 18.71 7.07
N TYR A 57 13.81 17.99 8.08
CA TYR A 57 12.43 17.60 8.25
C TYR A 57 12.21 17.20 9.71
N SER A 58 11.12 17.70 10.31
CA SER A 58 10.82 17.44 11.72
C SER A 58 10.41 15.99 11.95
N ASP A 59 11.34 15.14 12.38
CA ASP A 59 11.17 13.69 12.60
C ASP A 59 11.93 13.26 13.85
N ASN A 60 11.36 13.49 15.04
CA ASN A 60 12.02 13.34 16.36
C ASN A 60 13.29 14.19 16.54
N GLY A 61 13.40 15.27 15.77
CA GLY A 61 14.52 16.19 15.68
C GLY A 61 14.37 17.06 14.42
N PRO A 62 15.27 18.01 14.16
CA PRO A 62 15.17 18.88 12.99
C PRO A 62 15.59 18.22 11.66
N TRP A 63 16.16 17.01 11.70
CA TRP A 63 16.57 16.25 10.53
C TRP A 63 15.92 14.87 10.51
N SER A 64 15.60 14.37 9.32
CA SER A 64 15.09 13.01 9.14
C SER A 64 16.17 12.07 8.57
N VAL A 65 16.59 11.09 9.38
CA VAL A 65 17.48 9.99 8.95
C VAL A 65 16.89 9.26 7.74
N ARG A 66 15.57 9.06 7.76
CA ARG A 66 14.85 8.30 6.74
C ARG A 66 14.84 8.99 5.38
N PHE A 67 14.47 10.26 5.36
CA PHE A 67 14.47 11.02 4.12
C PHE A 67 15.89 11.22 3.59
N THR A 68 16.87 11.35 4.49
CA THR A 68 18.29 11.41 4.13
C THR A 68 18.73 10.12 3.43
N ALA A 69 18.43 8.95 4.01
CA ALA A 69 18.76 7.66 3.41
C ALA A 69 18.19 7.52 2.00
N TRP A 70 16.91 7.87 1.80
CA TRP A 70 16.26 7.81 0.48
C TRP A 70 16.89 8.79 -0.52
N TYR A 71 17.23 10.00 -0.07
CA TYR A 71 17.87 11.01 -0.89
C TYR A 71 19.28 10.60 -1.35
N THR A 72 20.04 9.85 -0.53
CA THR A 72 21.38 9.37 -0.94
C THR A 72 21.34 8.52 -2.22
N ILE A 73 20.27 7.75 -2.44
CA ILE A 73 20.08 6.97 -3.67
C ILE A 73 19.91 7.91 -4.88
N GLY A 74 19.17 8.99 -4.69
CA GLY A 74 19.00 10.04 -5.68
C GLY A 74 20.31 10.73 -6.03
N LEU A 75 21.09 11.13 -5.04
CA LEU A 75 22.44 11.70 -5.21
C LEU A 75 23.36 10.75 -5.98
N LEU A 76 23.44 9.47 -5.57
CA LEU A 76 24.29 8.47 -6.25
C LEU A 76 23.84 8.23 -7.69
N LYS A 77 22.54 8.26 -7.96
CA LYS A 77 22.00 8.13 -9.32
C LYS A 77 22.31 9.36 -10.18
N ARG A 78 22.14 10.56 -9.63
CA ARG A 78 22.36 11.85 -10.32
C ARG A 78 23.84 12.04 -10.61
N ASN A 79 24.71 11.76 -9.64
CA ASN A 79 26.16 11.76 -9.75
C ASN A 79 26.71 13.01 -10.45
N GLN A 80 26.30 14.18 -9.98
CA GLN A 80 26.77 15.47 -10.50
C GLN A 80 27.43 16.28 -9.39
N GLY A 81 28.51 17.00 -9.73
CA GLY A 81 29.25 17.81 -8.76
C GLY A 81 29.68 16.98 -7.53
N ASP A 82 29.27 17.43 -6.35
CA ASP A 82 29.59 16.80 -5.07
C ASP A 82 28.55 15.78 -4.59
N ASP A 83 27.59 15.37 -5.42
CA ASP A 83 26.52 14.43 -5.05
C ASP A 83 27.08 13.13 -4.41
N VAL A 84 28.12 12.52 -5.00
CA VAL A 84 28.72 11.29 -4.48
C VAL A 84 29.47 11.54 -3.17
N LEU A 85 30.10 12.71 -3.01
CA LEU A 85 30.77 13.09 -1.76
C LEU A 85 29.74 13.15 -0.63
N HIS A 86 28.65 13.89 -0.85
CA HIS A 86 27.56 14.10 0.10
C HIS A 86 26.80 12.80 0.39
N ALA A 87 26.51 11.98 -0.61
CA ALA A 87 25.88 10.68 -0.41
C ALA A 87 26.74 9.77 0.47
N LYS A 88 28.06 9.73 0.24
CA LYS A 88 28.99 8.93 1.07
C LYS A 88 29.09 9.47 2.49
N ALA A 89 29.10 10.78 2.67
CA ALA A 89 29.12 11.40 4.00
C ALA A 89 27.83 11.07 4.77
N ALA A 90 26.66 11.24 4.14
CA ALA A 90 25.37 10.86 4.70
C ALA A 90 25.32 9.36 5.06
N LEU A 91 25.71 8.46 4.15
CA LEU A 91 25.69 7.01 4.37
C LEU A 91 26.59 6.55 5.54
N ARG A 92 27.62 7.33 5.90
CA ARG A 92 28.45 7.05 7.08
C ARG A 92 27.77 7.46 8.39
N ASN A 93 26.82 8.38 8.34
CA ASN A 93 26.23 9.05 9.49
C ASN A 93 24.76 8.68 9.73
N ILE A 94 24.05 8.10 8.75
CA ILE A 94 22.66 7.66 8.94
C ILE A 94 22.57 6.39 9.79
N GLU A 95 21.54 6.35 10.64
CA GLU A 95 21.11 5.14 11.34
C GLU A 95 20.22 4.25 10.42
N PHE A 96 20.07 2.98 10.77
CA PHE A 96 19.71 1.87 9.87
C PHE A 96 18.38 2.02 9.07
N ILE A 97 18.48 1.94 7.74
CA ILE A 97 17.38 1.55 6.82
C ILE A 97 17.89 0.47 5.85
N GLY A 98 17.72 -0.79 6.25
CA GLY A 98 18.41 -1.91 5.61
C GLY A 98 18.20 -2.05 4.10
N THR A 99 16.95 -1.97 3.62
CA THR A 99 16.66 -2.11 2.18
C THR A 99 17.19 -0.95 1.34
N THR A 100 17.35 0.24 1.93
CA THR A 100 18.02 1.37 1.28
C THR A 100 19.51 1.11 1.13
N LEU A 101 20.16 0.60 2.17
CA LEU A 101 21.58 0.25 2.12
C LEU A 101 21.85 -0.89 1.12
N VAL A 102 20.96 -1.88 1.05
CA VAL A 102 20.98 -2.92 0.02
C VAL A 102 20.90 -2.32 -1.38
N GLN A 103 20.00 -1.38 -1.63
CA GLN A 103 19.92 -0.67 -2.92
C GLN A 103 21.18 0.16 -3.19
N ALA A 104 21.71 0.88 -2.20
CA ALA A 104 22.90 1.71 -2.36
C ALA A 104 24.11 0.89 -2.83
N VAL A 105 24.39 -0.24 -2.19
CA VAL A 105 25.47 -1.14 -2.64
C VAL A 105 25.09 -1.82 -3.95
N GLY A 106 23.86 -2.36 -4.06
CA GLY A 106 23.42 -3.10 -5.24
C GLY A 106 23.47 -2.30 -6.55
N GLU A 107 23.27 -0.99 -6.50
CA GLU A 107 23.31 -0.11 -7.68
C GLU A 107 24.63 0.65 -7.82
N PHE A 108 25.28 1.01 -6.71
CA PHE A 108 26.34 2.02 -6.69
C PHE A 108 27.62 1.61 -5.96
N GLU A 109 27.86 0.33 -5.71
CA GLU A 109 29.08 -0.19 -5.06
C GLU A 109 30.37 0.45 -5.61
N HIS A 110 30.44 0.62 -6.93
CA HIS A 110 31.58 1.24 -7.64
C HIS A 110 31.84 2.72 -7.29
N LEU A 111 30.87 3.45 -6.73
CA LEU A 111 31.00 4.85 -6.28
C LEU A 111 31.34 4.95 -4.78
N LEU A 112 30.89 3.97 -3.98
CA LEU A 112 30.99 4.00 -2.53
C LEU A 112 32.43 3.75 -2.04
N GLY A 113 33.16 2.87 -2.72
CA GLY A 113 34.50 2.43 -2.33
C GLY A 113 34.47 1.38 -1.22
N GLU A 114 35.52 0.57 -1.16
CA GLU A 114 35.59 -0.66 -0.34
C GLU A 114 35.31 -0.40 1.16
N ASP A 115 35.90 0.65 1.74
CA ASP A 115 35.73 0.97 3.16
C ASP A 115 34.27 1.24 3.55
N LEU A 116 33.53 1.98 2.71
CA LEU A 116 32.13 2.29 3.00
C LEU A 116 31.24 1.06 2.78
N VAL A 117 31.51 0.28 1.74
CA VAL A 117 30.80 -0.98 1.47
C VAL A 117 30.96 -1.93 2.65
N SER A 118 32.18 -2.10 3.19
CA SER A 118 32.44 -2.94 4.35
C SER A 118 31.72 -2.45 5.62
N ALA A 119 31.65 -1.12 5.83
CA ALA A 119 30.87 -0.55 6.93
C ALA A 119 29.37 -0.82 6.79
N ILE A 120 28.83 -0.70 5.56
CA ILE A 120 27.42 -1.03 5.27
C ILE A 120 27.15 -2.53 5.52
N GLU A 121 28.01 -3.43 5.05
CA GLU A 121 27.89 -4.87 5.30
C GLU A 121 27.90 -5.20 6.80
N THR A 122 28.77 -4.53 7.56
CA THR A 122 28.83 -4.68 9.03
C THR A 122 27.52 -4.25 9.68
N SER A 123 26.98 -3.09 9.29
CA SER A 123 25.69 -2.59 9.77
C SER A 123 24.54 -3.55 9.43
N LEU A 124 24.46 -4.01 8.18
CA LEU A 124 23.46 -4.99 7.73
C LEU A 124 23.58 -6.33 8.44
N THR A 125 24.79 -6.75 8.82
CA THR A 125 25.02 -7.97 9.61
C THR A 125 24.40 -7.85 11.00
N HIS A 126 24.61 -6.74 11.70
CA HIS A 126 24.00 -6.50 13.01
C HIS A 126 22.48 -6.45 12.92
N ALA A 127 21.95 -5.77 11.91
CA ALA A 127 20.53 -5.72 11.67
C ALA A 127 19.93 -7.10 11.34
N ALA A 128 20.62 -7.93 10.55
CA ALA A 128 20.19 -9.29 10.27
C ALA A 128 20.12 -10.13 11.56
N ILE A 129 21.16 -10.07 12.40
CA ILE A 129 21.18 -10.78 13.69
C ILE A 129 20.02 -10.34 14.59
N GLY A 130 19.75 -9.04 14.68
CA GLY A 130 18.62 -8.52 15.45
C GLY A 130 17.28 -8.94 14.85
N GLY A 131 17.11 -8.79 13.54
CA GLY A 131 15.87 -9.10 12.83
C GLY A 131 15.50 -10.58 12.88
N MET A 132 16.48 -11.48 12.84
CA MET A 132 16.26 -12.93 12.97
C MET A 132 15.74 -13.36 14.35
N ARG A 133 15.91 -12.53 15.38
CA ARG A 133 15.42 -12.82 16.75
C ARG A 133 13.99 -12.35 16.98
N ARG A 134 13.46 -11.49 16.11
CA ARG A 134 12.11 -10.92 16.19
C ARG A 134 11.08 -11.87 15.60
N ASN A 135 9.97 -12.05 16.28
CA ASN A 135 8.89 -12.96 15.90
C ASN A 135 7.50 -12.49 16.37
N GLY A 136 7.40 -11.24 16.84
CA GLY A 136 6.19 -10.69 17.46
C GLY A 136 6.03 -11.01 18.94
N THR A 137 7.02 -11.65 19.59
CA THR A 137 7.00 -11.92 21.03
C THR A 137 8.29 -11.59 21.76
N TYR A 138 9.40 -11.35 21.06
CA TYR A 138 10.66 -10.92 21.65
C TYR A 138 11.43 -9.93 20.75
N PRO A 139 11.95 -8.79 21.28
CA PRO A 139 11.85 -8.32 22.68
C PRO A 139 10.41 -8.07 23.14
N GLU A 140 10.20 -7.80 24.44
CA GLU A 140 8.89 -7.39 24.96
C GLU A 140 8.34 -6.24 24.09
N ASP A 141 7.04 -6.30 23.77
CA ASP A 141 6.35 -5.42 22.83
C ASP A 141 6.78 -5.52 21.34
N ASP A 142 7.51 -6.56 20.95
CA ASP A 142 7.77 -6.83 19.54
C ASP A 142 6.47 -7.06 18.76
N ASN A 143 6.32 -6.39 17.63
CA ASN A 143 5.16 -6.52 16.74
C ASN A 143 5.51 -7.13 15.37
N LEU A 144 6.75 -7.59 15.15
CA LEU A 144 7.17 -8.17 13.87
C LEU A 144 6.70 -9.64 13.73
N ILE A 145 5.39 -9.82 13.74
CA ILE A 145 4.73 -11.07 13.36
C ILE A 145 4.90 -11.34 11.87
N LEU A 146 4.62 -12.57 11.44
CA LEU A 146 4.71 -12.97 10.03
C LEU A 146 3.75 -12.15 9.14
N GLY A 147 2.54 -11.87 9.63
CA GLY A 147 1.52 -11.07 8.93
C GLY A 147 1.81 -9.58 8.83
N TYR A 148 2.85 -9.06 9.50
CA TYR A 148 3.29 -7.68 9.30
C TYR A 148 4.07 -7.62 7.98
N SER A 149 3.35 -7.51 6.87
CA SER A 149 3.81 -7.80 5.51
C SER A 149 5.10 -7.07 5.15
N ASN A 150 5.05 -5.74 4.98
CA ASN A 150 6.16 -4.98 4.44
C ASN A 150 7.44 -5.13 5.29
N PRO A 151 7.42 -5.06 6.64
CA PRO A 151 8.65 -5.23 7.41
C PRO A 151 9.15 -6.68 7.39
N ALA A 152 8.26 -7.68 7.30
CA ALA A 152 8.65 -9.09 7.20
C ALA A 152 9.34 -9.40 5.86
N TYR A 153 8.82 -8.91 4.73
CA TYR A 153 9.48 -9.02 3.43
C TYR A 153 10.83 -8.28 3.43
N MET A 154 10.87 -7.03 3.90
CA MET A 154 12.13 -6.26 3.97
C MET A 154 13.19 -6.96 4.83
N ARG A 155 12.79 -7.56 5.96
CA ARG A 155 13.68 -8.38 6.79
C ARG A 155 14.26 -9.55 5.99
N ALA A 156 13.41 -10.32 5.32
CA ALA A 156 13.86 -11.48 4.54
C ALA A 156 14.85 -11.07 3.44
N VAL A 157 14.62 -9.95 2.76
CA VAL A 157 15.53 -9.40 1.74
C VAL A 157 16.88 -9.02 2.34
N VAL A 158 16.89 -8.25 3.43
CA VAL A 158 18.14 -7.81 4.09
C VAL A 158 18.96 -9.02 4.54
N VAL A 159 18.33 -9.98 5.23
CA VAL A 159 19.03 -11.17 5.72
C VAL A 159 19.55 -12.03 4.56
N SER A 160 18.76 -12.21 3.50
CA SER A 160 19.18 -12.96 2.31
C SER A 160 20.38 -12.32 1.63
N TRP A 161 20.33 -11.00 1.40
CA TRP A 161 21.36 -10.25 0.70
C TRP A 161 22.70 -10.29 1.44
N ILE A 162 22.71 -9.97 2.73
CA ILE A 162 23.96 -9.96 3.52
C ILE A 162 24.46 -11.39 3.79
N GLY A 163 23.55 -12.36 3.94
CA GLY A 163 23.89 -13.77 4.06
C GLY A 163 24.70 -14.27 2.86
N GLN A 164 24.28 -13.93 1.64
CA GLN A 164 25.01 -14.28 0.42
C GLN A 164 26.38 -13.60 0.34
N ARG A 165 26.47 -12.30 0.66
CA ARG A 165 27.74 -11.56 0.59
C ARG A 165 28.79 -12.09 1.56
N LEU A 166 28.35 -12.56 2.73
CA LEU A 166 29.24 -13.14 3.74
C LEU A 166 29.42 -14.66 3.62
N ASN A 167 28.76 -15.31 2.66
CA ASN A 167 28.68 -16.77 2.57
C ASN A 167 28.22 -17.42 3.90
N ASN A 168 27.23 -16.82 4.54
CA ASN A 168 26.72 -17.22 5.86
C ASN A 168 25.43 -18.04 5.71
N SER A 169 25.54 -19.37 5.85
CA SER A 169 24.42 -20.30 5.67
C SER A 169 23.27 -20.06 6.66
N THR A 170 23.57 -19.69 7.91
CA THR A 170 22.53 -19.39 8.91
C THR A 170 21.59 -18.29 8.44
N PHE A 171 22.13 -17.25 7.80
CA PHE A 171 21.33 -16.13 7.30
C PHE A 171 20.55 -16.54 6.05
N THR A 172 21.19 -17.22 5.10
CA THR A 172 20.51 -17.67 3.88
C THR A 172 19.41 -18.68 4.18
N ASP A 173 19.62 -19.59 5.14
CA ASP A 173 18.65 -20.58 5.58
C ASP A 173 17.45 -19.91 6.26
N PHE A 174 17.70 -18.94 7.15
CA PHE A 174 16.63 -18.14 7.75
C PHE A 174 15.81 -17.43 6.69
N ALA A 175 16.46 -16.73 5.75
CA ALA A 175 15.75 -15.99 4.71
C ALA A 175 14.94 -16.91 3.79
N ASN A 176 15.45 -18.11 3.49
CA ASN A 176 14.72 -19.10 2.71
C ASN A 176 13.49 -19.63 3.46
N LEU A 177 13.63 -19.90 4.77
CA LEU A 177 12.49 -20.27 5.62
C LEU A 177 11.44 -19.15 5.66
N GLN A 178 11.85 -17.90 5.85
CA GLN A 178 10.93 -16.76 5.84
C GLN A 178 10.22 -16.60 4.49
N GLY A 179 10.93 -16.78 3.38
CA GLY A 179 10.32 -16.75 2.04
C GLY A 179 9.23 -17.81 1.87
N ASN A 180 9.44 -19.02 2.39
CA ASN A 180 8.43 -20.08 2.37
C ASN A 180 7.21 -19.73 3.25
N LEU A 181 7.44 -19.31 4.50
CA LEU A 181 6.37 -18.98 5.44
C LEU A 181 5.51 -17.79 4.96
N LEU A 182 6.15 -16.76 4.38
CA LEU A 182 5.45 -15.62 3.81
C LEU A 182 4.58 -16.03 2.62
N LEU A 183 5.08 -16.91 1.74
CA LEU A 183 4.26 -17.44 0.65
C LEU A 183 3.12 -18.32 1.17
N GLU A 184 3.37 -19.18 2.15
CA GLU A 184 2.36 -20.02 2.78
C GLU A 184 1.24 -19.18 3.40
N LEU A 185 1.60 -18.11 4.12
CA LEU A 185 0.62 -17.17 4.69
C LEU A 185 -0.17 -16.45 3.59
N PHE A 186 0.52 -15.93 2.57
CA PHE A 186 -0.12 -15.18 1.48
C PHE A 186 -1.10 -16.04 0.68
N THR A 187 -0.71 -17.28 0.38
CA THR A 187 -1.50 -18.24 -0.40
C THR A 187 -2.44 -19.08 0.44
N TRP A 188 -2.54 -18.82 1.76
CA TRP A 188 -3.34 -19.60 2.67
C TRP A 188 -4.78 -19.72 2.16
N ASN A 189 -5.26 -20.96 1.98
CA ASN A 189 -6.57 -21.26 1.42
C ASN A 189 -6.87 -20.58 0.05
N ASN A 190 -5.83 -20.38 -0.78
CA ASN A 190 -5.89 -19.66 -2.05
C ASN A 190 -6.39 -18.22 -1.93
N SER A 191 -6.18 -17.56 -0.77
CA SER A 191 -6.69 -16.19 -0.55
C SER A 191 -5.91 -15.13 -1.32
N ASN A 192 -4.59 -15.31 -1.47
CA ASN A 192 -3.68 -14.34 -2.07
C ASN A 192 -3.80 -12.94 -1.42
N THR A 193 -3.81 -12.91 -0.10
CA THR A 193 -3.98 -11.69 0.72
C THR A 193 -2.76 -11.42 1.57
N LEU A 194 -2.37 -10.15 1.69
CA LEU A 194 -1.41 -9.70 2.70
C LEU A 194 -2.10 -9.50 4.06
N GLY A 195 -1.31 -9.59 5.13
CA GLY A 195 -1.80 -9.40 6.49
C GLY A 195 -2.18 -7.95 6.79
N GLU A 196 -1.41 -6.96 6.36
CA GLU A 196 -1.87 -5.56 6.36
C GLU A 196 -2.67 -5.29 5.08
N TYR A 197 -3.98 -5.56 5.15
CA TYR A 197 -4.85 -5.70 3.98
C TYR A 197 -5.37 -4.38 3.44
N ASN A 198 -5.35 -4.27 2.11
CA ASN A 198 -5.91 -3.19 1.28
C ASN A 198 -5.54 -1.76 1.72
N ALA A 199 -4.45 -1.58 2.45
CA ALA A 199 -3.96 -0.30 2.94
C ALA A 199 -3.13 0.42 1.86
N PRO A 200 -3.62 1.47 1.16
CA PRO A 200 -2.92 1.99 -0.03
C PRO A 200 -1.50 2.50 0.24
N THR A 201 -1.25 3.12 1.39
CA THR A 201 0.11 3.50 1.79
C THR A 201 1.00 2.27 1.94
N TYR A 202 0.51 1.20 2.56
CA TYR A 202 1.34 0.04 2.89
C TYR A 202 1.43 -0.99 1.77
N TYR A 203 0.43 -1.10 0.90
CA TYR A 203 0.58 -1.76 -0.40
C TYR A 203 1.71 -1.11 -1.21
N GLY A 204 1.87 0.20 -1.14
CA GLY A 204 3.03 0.89 -1.71
C GLY A 204 4.37 0.40 -1.11
N MET A 205 4.43 0.16 0.20
CA MET A 205 5.62 -0.36 0.88
C MET A 205 5.84 -1.87 0.66
N ASP A 206 4.78 -2.64 0.50
CA ASP A 206 4.84 -4.04 0.09
C ASP A 206 5.42 -4.16 -1.31
N ILE A 207 4.96 -3.33 -2.26
CA ILE A 207 5.54 -3.27 -3.61
C ILE A 207 7.02 -2.92 -3.55
N TRP A 208 7.43 -1.98 -2.68
CA TRP A 208 8.85 -1.68 -2.47
C TRP A 208 9.63 -2.92 -2.01
N ALA A 209 9.16 -3.58 -0.95
CA ALA A 209 9.82 -4.74 -0.37
C ALA A 209 9.95 -5.90 -1.37
N LEU A 210 8.87 -6.20 -2.10
CA LEU A 210 8.82 -7.25 -3.12
C LEU A 210 9.72 -6.90 -4.32
N SER A 211 9.70 -5.65 -4.78
CA SER A 211 10.54 -5.22 -5.91
C SER A 211 12.03 -5.23 -5.54
N ALA A 212 12.36 -4.83 -4.30
CA ALA A 212 13.71 -4.94 -3.76
C ALA A 212 14.15 -6.41 -3.64
N ALA A 213 13.27 -7.33 -3.23
CA ALA A 213 13.55 -8.76 -3.22
C ALA A 213 13.91 -9.28 -4.61
N ILE A 214 13.08 -8.96 -5.60
CA ILE A 214 13.25 -9.42 -6.98
C ILE A 214 14.56 -8.89 -7.58
N LYS A 215 14.85 -7.59 -7.37
CA LYS A 215 16.00 -6.93 -7.97
C LYS A 215 17.30 -7.26 -7.26
N TYR A 216 17.32 -7.27 -5.93
CA TYR A 216 18.56 -7.28 -5.15
C TYR A 216 18.83 -8.60 -4.45
N ALA A 217 17.82 -9.41 -4.09
CA ALA A 217 18.10 -10.67 -3.39
C ALA A 217 18.88 -11.66 -4.28
N PRO A 218 19.63 -12.61 -3.70
CA PRO A 218 20.39 -13.60 -4.44
C PRO A 218 19.50 -14.36 -5.44
N ALA A 219 20.01 -14.62 -6.65
CA ALA A 219 19.24 -15.15 -7.76
C ALA A 219 18.49 -16.47 -7.45
N ASN A 220 19.07 -17.32 -6.59
CA ASN A 220 18.51 -18.62 -6.21
C ASN A 220 17.84 -18.61 -4.82
N SER A 221 17.60 -17.44 -4.23
CA SER A 221 16.93 -17.33 -2.92
C SER A 221 15.42 -17.56 -3.05
N THR A 222 14.83 -18.19 -2.04
CA THR A 222 13.37 -18.36 -1.98
C THR A 222 12.64 -17.02 -1.97
N ILE A 223 13.14 -16.03 -1.23
CA ILE A 223 12.47 -14.73 -1.12
C ILE A 223 12.32 -14.02 -2.47
N LYS A 224 13.28 -14.22 -3.39
CA LYS A 224 13.18 -13.70 -4.75
C LYS A 224 11.99 -14.34 -5.49
N SER A 225 11.98 -15.66 -5.62
CA SER A 225 10.96 -16.37 -6.41
C SER A 225 9.56 -16.23 -5.82
N THR A 226 9.42 -16.20 -4.49
CA THR A 226 8.11 -15.97 -3.87
C THR A 226 7.63 -14.54 -4.08
N SER A 227 8.54 -13.55 -4.04
CA SER A 227 8.17 -12.15 -4.30
C SER A 227 7.70 -11.90 -5.73
N GLU A 228 8.22 -12.63 -6.71
CA GLU A 228 7.74 -12.58 -8.11
C GLU A 228 6.26 -12.96 -8.22
N TYR A 229 5.87 -14.04 -7.53
CA TYR A 229 4.48 -14.49 -7.47
C TYR A 229 3.61 -13.50 -6.70
N VAL A 230 4.01 -13.14 -5.48
CA VAL A 230 3.24 -12.26 -4.59
C VAL A 230 3.02 -10.89 -5.23
N LEU A 231 4.04 -10.30 -5.87
CA LEU A 231 3.90 -9.01 -6.55
C LEU A 231 2.89 -9.06 -7.69
N THR A 232 2.88 -10.15 -8.46
CA THR A 232 1.91 -10.35 -9.55
C THR A 232 0.48 -10.43 -9.02
N GLU A 233 0.26 -11.22 -7.96
CA GLU A 233 -1.06 -11.37 -7.34
C GLU A 233 -1.52 -10.10 -6.61
N LEU A 234 -0.61 -9.38 -5.97
CA LEU A 234 -0.90 -8.09 -5.34
C LEU A 234 -1.40 -7.07 -6.38
N TRP A 235 -0.79 -6.99 -7.56
CA TRP A 235 -1.28 -6.10 -8.62
C TRP A 235 -2.64 -6.52 -9.19
N LYS A 236 -2.98 -7.81 -9.17
CA LYS A 236 -4.34 -8.28 -9.51
C LYS A 236 -5.35 -7.83 -8.45
N ASP A 237 -5.00 -7.94 -7.16
CA ASP A 237 -5.89 -7.50 -6.09
C ASP A 237 -6.05 -5.97 -6.09
N ILE A 238 -4.97 -5.22 -6.33
CA ILE A 238 -5.01 -3.77 -6.54
C ILE A 238 -5.97 -3.43 -7.69
N ALA A 239 -5.84 -4.08 -8.85
CA ALA A 239 -6.72 -3.82 -9.98
C ALA A 239 -8.18 -4.16 -9.69
N ALA A 240 -8.44 -5.20 -8.89
CA ALA A 240 -9.80 -5.58 -8.49
C ALA A 240 -10.46 -4.49 -7.62
N HIS A 241 -9.71 -3.89 -6.70
CA HIS A 241 -10.16 -2.86 -5.75
C HIS A 241 -10.06 -1.43 -6.30
N TYR A 242 -9.29 -1.20 -7.36
CA TYR A 242 -9.13 0.11 -7.96
C TYR A 242 -10.34 0.49 -8.83
N ASN A 243 -10.87 1.69 -8.60
CA ASN A 243 -11.90 2.31 -9.42
C ASN A 243 -11.28 3.39 -10.34
N PRO A 244 -11.19 3.16 -11.66
CA PRO A 244 -10.57 4.11 -12.59
C PRO A 244 -11.40 5.39 -12.83
N TYR A 245 -12.70 5.37 -12.56
CA TYR A 245 -13.55 6.56 -12.66
C TYR A 245 -13.33 7.48 -11.46
N LEU A 246 -13.36 6.95 -10.24
CA LEU A 246 -13.08 7.71 -9.02
C LEU A 246 -11.59 7.96 -8.78
N LYS A 247 -10.70 7.27 -9.51
CA LYS A 247 -9.24 7.28 -9.30
C LYS A 247 -8.88 7.00 -7.85
N ASN A 248 -9.50 5.99 -7.25
CA ASN A 248 -9.29 5.64 -5.86
C ASN A 248 -9.48 4.14 -5.61
N MET A 249 -8.93 3.64 -4.50
CA MET A 249 -9.10 2.26 -4.04
C MET A 249 -10.36 2.14 -3.19
N VAL A 250 -11.22 1.14 -3.42
CA VAL A 250 -12.29 0.83 -2.46
C VAL A 250 -11.69 0.33 -1.15
N GLY A 251 -12.32 0.59 0.00
CA GLY A 251 -11.94 -0.04 1.27
C GLY A 251 -12.36 -1.51 1.37
N PRO A 252 -12.27 -2.13 2.57
CA PRO A 252 -11.81 -1.56 3.84
C PRO A 252 -10.30 -1.27 3.83
N TYR A 253 -9.77 -0.59 4.84
CA TYR A 253 -8.32 -0.37 4.97
C TYR A 253 -7.85 -0.76 6.36
N ASP A 254 -6.90 -1.69 6.46
CA ASP A 254 -6.23 -2.00 7.73
C ASP A 254 -5.54 -0.79 8.35
N ARG A 255 -5.03 0.06 7.47
CA ARG A 255 -4.35 1.29 7.84
C ARG A 255 -4.47 2.32 6.73
N ALA A 256 -4.92 3.51 7.09
CA ALA A 256 -5.05 4.62 6.16
C ALA A 256 -4.54 5.92 6.77
N TYR A 257 -3.74 6.65 5.97
CA TYR A 257 -3.44 8.07 6.22
C TYR A 257 -4.35 8.94 5.37
N THR A 258 -4.62 8.55 4.13
CA THR A 258 -5.63 9.17 3.26
C THR A 258 -6.81 8.23 3.04
N ARG A 259 -7.99 8.80 2.83
CA ARG A 259 -9.17 8.09 2.29
C ARG A 259 -9.45 8.47 0.83
N ASP A 260 -8.76 9.47 0.29
CA ASP A 260 -8.92 9.95 -1.07
C ASP A 260 -7.55 10.18 -1.72
N MET A 261 -7.13 9.23 -2.55
CA MET A 261 -5.84 9.30 -3.24
C MET A 261 -5.77 10.43 -4.29
N THR A 262 -6.91 11.00 -4.71
CA THR A 262 -6.94 12.08 -5.70
C THR A 262 -6.56 13.44 -5.12
N THR A 263 -6.66 13.57 -3.79
CA THR A 263 -6.39 14.82 -3.07
C THR A 263 -5.28 14.69 -2.04
N HIS A 264 -4.98 13.48 -1.56
CA HIS A 264 -3.94 13.22 -0.57
C HIS A 264 -3.11 12.01 -0.97
N SER A 265 -1.78 12.10 -0.84
CA SER A 265 -0.90 11.02 -1.27
C SER A 265 -1.09 9.73 -0.46
N SER A 266 -0.93 8.62 -1.17
CA SER A 266 -0.50 7.36 -0.58
C SER A 266 0.69 6.82 -1.36
N ILE A 267 1.53 5.99 -0.74
CA ILE A 267 2.73 5.47 -1.42
C ILE A 267 2.37 4.61 -2.64
N LEU A 268 1.23 3.89 -2.64
CA LEU A 268 0.74 3.21 -3.85
C LEU A 268 0.59 4.16 -5.04
N SER A 269 0.17 5.41 -4.79
CA SER A 269 0.07 6.41 -5.85
C SER A 269 1.43 6.62 -6.54
N LEU A 270 2.54 6.70 -5.79
CA LEU A 270 3.88 6.91 -6.36
C LEU A 270 4.27 5.79 -7.33
N TRP A 271 3.79 4.57 -7.14
CA TRP A 271 3.99 3.47 -8.10
C TRP A 271 3.21 3.68 -9.39
N PHE A 272 1.97 4.18 -9.31
CA PHE A 272 1.25 4.59 -10.51
C PHE A 272 2.00 5.71 -11.25
N TRP A 273 2.59 6.67 -10.53
CA TRP A 273 3.43 7.69 -11.14
C TRP A 273 4.67 7.06 -11.79
N ALA A 274 5.48 6.30 -11.05
CA ALA A 274 6.73 5.75 -11.56
C ALA A 274 6.56 4.86 -12.81
N ILE A 275 5.43 4.15 -12.89
CA ILE A 275 5.17 3.16 -13.94
C ILE A 275 4.36 3.78 -15.09
N PHE A 276 3.29 4.51 -14.78
CA PHE A 276 2.35 5.02 -15.78
C PHE A 276 2.47 6.53 -16.01
N GLY A 277 3.12 7.28 -15.12
CA GLY A 277 3.25 8.73 -15.18
C GLY A 277 2.19 9.46 -14.36
N HIS A 278 2.53 10.66 -13.87
CA HIS A 278 1.72 11.43 -12.91
C HIS A 278 0.27 11.62 -13.36
N ALA A 279 0.05 11.92 -14.65
CA ALA A 279 -1.27 12.26 -15.20
C ALA A 279 -2.26 11.07 -15.34
N ARG A 280 -1.84 9.82 -15.13
CA ARG A 280 -2.68 8.63 -15.40
C ARG A 280 -3.18 7.91 -14.15
N GLY A 281 -2.56 8.15 -13.01
CA GLY A 281 -2.88 7.49 -11.74
C GLY A 281 -3.73 8.33 -10.79
N PRO A 282 -3.97 7.80 -9.58
CA PRO A 282 -4.63 8.49 -8.47
C PRO A 282 -3.63 9.42 -7.78
N GLN A 283 -3.08 10.38 -8.54
CA GLN A 283 -2.06 11.30 -8.03
C GLN A 283 -2.68 12.59 -7.50
N PRO A 284 -2.34 13.02 -6.28
CA PRO A 284 -2.69 14.36 -5.85
C PRO A 284 -1.91 15.42 -6.67
N PRO A 285 -2.37 16.69 -6.64
CA PRO A 285 -1.62 17.79 -7.24
C PRO A 285 -0.20 17.90 -6.69
N LYS A 286 0.76 18.26 -7.57
CA LYS A 286 2.13 18.59 -7.12
C LYS A 286 2.07 19.73 -6.10
N GLY A 287 2.81 19.61 -5.00
CA GLY A 287 2.86 20.57 -3.89
C GLY A 287 1.88 20.29 -2.75
N GLU A 288 1.00 19.30 -2.88
CA GLU A 288 0.18 18.79 -1.78
C GLU A 288 1.07 18.23 -0.63
N ALA A 289 0.67 18.44 0.62
CA ALA A 289 1.52 18.21 1.79
C ALA A 289 1.87 16.73 2.00
N ASP A 290 0.91 15.82 1.87
CA ASP A 290 1.14 14.38 2.00
C ASP A 290 2.03 13.88 0.85
N LEU A 291 1.84 14.39 -0.37
CA LEU A 291 2.73 14.10 -1.49
C LEU A 291 4.15 14.58 -1.21
N LEU A 292 4.31 15.79 -0.67
CA LEU A 292 5.60 16.33 -0.30
C LEU A 292 6.30 15.51 0.80
N TYR A 293 5.54 14.74 1.60
CA TYR A 293 6.08 13.77 2.54
C TYR A 293 6.49 12.46 1.83
N ASP A 294 5.55 11.80 1.15
CA ASP A 294 5.75 10.47 0.55
C ASP A 294 6.79 10.50 -0.57
N VAL A 295 6.81 11.57 -1.39
CA VAL A 295 7.69 11.67 -2.55
C VAL A 295 9.18 11.75 -2.19
N ALA A 296 9.52 11.90 -0.90
CA ALA A 296 10.88 11.73 -0.41
C ALA A 296 11.48 10.36 -0.77
N GLN A 297 10.66 9.31 -0.94
CA GLN A 297 11.09 7.99 -1.40
C GLN A 297 11.12 7.85 -2.95
N GLY A 298 10.63 8.83 -3.68
CA GLY A 298 10.40 8.75 -5.13
C GLY A 298 11.64 8.36 -5.94
N ALA A 299 12.82 8.85 -5.57
CA ALA A 299 14.08 8.45 -6.21
C ALA A 299 14.36 6.94 -6.09
N GLN A 300 14.12 6.33 -4.92
CA GLN A 300 14.30 4.89 -4.73
C GLN A 300 13.32 4.07 -5.56
N ILE A 301 12.04 4.48 -5.53
CA ILE A 301 10.95 3.84 -6.27
C ILE A 301 11.25 3.88 -7.77
N ALA A 302 11.71 5.01 -8.30
CA ALA A 302 12.03 5.17 -9.71
C ALA A 302 13.06 4.13 -10.21
N LEU A 303 14.07 3.81 -9.40
CA LEU A 303 15.13 2.86 -9.75
C LEU A 303 14.64 1.40 -9.83
N VAL A 304 13.55 1.05 -9.16
CA VAL A 304 12.96 -0.30 -9.17
C VAL A 304 11.65 -0.37 -9.97
N ALA A 305 11.13 0.75 -10.47
CA ALA A 305 9.86 0.83 -11.20
C ALA A 305 9.80 -0.12 -12.40
N HIS A 306 10.91 -0.31 -13.13
CA HIS A 306 10.96 -1.27 -14.23
C HIS A 306 10.80 -2.71 -13.76
N THR A 307 11.46 -3.08 -12.65
CA THR A 307 11.29 -4.40 -12.01
C THR A 307 9.82 -4.60 -11.69
N THR A 308 9.18 -3.66 -11.00
CA THR A 308 7.76 -3.76 -10.65
C THR A 308 6.86 -3.90 -11.87
N SER A 309 7.07 -3.06 -12.89
CA SER A 309 6.25 -3.05 -14.10
C SER A 309 6.26 -4.38 -14.86
N SER A 310 7.34 -5.17 -14.72
CA SER A 310 7.47 -6.47 -15.37
C SER A 310 6.57 -7.56 -14.76
N TYR A 311 6.02 -7.31 -13.56
CA TYR A 311 5.10 -8.20 -12.86
C TYR A 311 3.67 -7.67 -12.81
N ILE A 312 3.37 -6.58 -13.52
CA ILE A 312 1.99 -6.15 -13.75
C ILE A 312 1.47 -6.89 -14.99
N PRO A 313 0.43 -7.74 -14.88
CA PRO A 313 -0.16 -8.38 -16.05
C PRO A 313 -0.57 -7.31 -17.08
N PRO A 314 -0.12 -7.40 -18.35
CA PRO A 314 -0.40 -6.37 -19.37
C PRO A 314 -1.90 -6.11 -19.59
N THR A 315 -2.74 -7.11 -19.32
CA THR A 315 -4.20 -7.01 -19.39
C THR A 315 -4.80 -6.05 -18.36
N LEU A 316 -4.10 -5.74 -17.25
CA LEU A 316 -4.56 -4.80 -16.23
C LEU A 316 -4.23 -3.34 -16.54
N VAL A 317 -3.23 -3.08 -17.39
CA VAL A 317 -2.75 -1.71 -17.66
C VAL A 317 -3.84 -0.78 -18.20
N PRO A 318 -4.71 -1.20 -19.16
CA PRO A 318 -5.81 -0.35 -19.62
C PRO A 318 -6.79 0.02 -18.50
N TRP A 319 -7.05 -0.90 -17.56
CA TRP A 319 -7.91 -0.65 -16.40
C TRP A 319 -7.26 0.33 -15.42
N LEU A 320 -6.01 0.07 -15.02
CA LEU A 320 -5.27 0.89 -14.05
C LEU A 320 -5.03 2.33 -14.54
N THR A 321 -4.92 2.52 -15.85
CA THR A 321 -4.68 3.85 -16.46
C THR A 321 -5.91 4.49 -17.07
N GLY A 322 -7.06 3.79 -17.08
CA GLY A 322 -8.31 4.28 -17.63
C GLY A 322 -8.96 5.37 -16.76
N ASN A 323 -9.91 6.11 -17.33
CA ASN A 323 -10.67 7.17 -16.65
C ASN A 323 -12.17 6.86 -16.55
N THR A 324 -12.56 5.64 -16.91
CA THR A 324 -13.95 5.19 -16.99
C THR A 324 -14.08 3.83 -16.35
N TYR A 325 -15.17 3.63 -15.61
CA TYR A 325 -15.54 2.31 -15.12
C TYR A 325 -16.40 1.62 -16.19
N THR A 326 -15.82 0.64 -16.89
CA THR A 326 -16.49 -0.05 -18.01
C THR A 326 -17.04 -1.42 -17.62
N ASP A 327 -16.66 -1.94 -16.47
CA ASP A 327 -17.09 -3.25 -16.00
C ASP A 327 -18.52 -3.20 -15.43
N ALA A 328 -19.15 -4.37 -15.29
CA ALA A 328 -20.32 -4.50 -14.45
C ALA A 328 -19.94 -4.27 -12.98
N PRO A 329 -20.88 -3.80 -12.13
CA PRO A 329 -20.64 -3.75 -10.69
C PRO A 329 -20.16 -5.11 -10.17
N ARG A 330 -19.22 -5.09 -9.24
CA ARG A 330 -18.63 -6.32 -8.68
C ARG A 330 -18.61 -6.31 -7.16
N LEU A 331 -18.79 -7.49 -6.60
CA LEU A 331 -18.64 -7.79 -5.19
C LEU A 331 -17.36 -8.62 -5.00
N LEU A 332 -16.49 -8.16 -4.11
CA LEU A 332 -15.26 -8.82 -3.70
C LEU A 332 -15.45 -9.39 -2.31
N HIS A 333 -14.94 -10.60 -2.11
CA HIS A 333 -14.87 -11.26 -0.83
C HIS A 333 -13.46 -11.81 -0.64
N ARG A 334 -12.84 -11.45 0.48
CA ARG A 334 -11.44 -11.76 0.79
C ARG A 334 -11.32 -12.25 2.22
N THR A 335 -10.51 -13.28 2.39
CA THR A 335 -10.21 -13.87 3.70
C THR A 335 -8.76 -13.57 4.03
N ILE A 336 -8.52 -12.91 5.16
CA ILE A 336 -7.21 -12.38 5.52
C ILE A 336 -6.65 -13.19 6.69
N LYS A 337 -5.40 -13.63 6.54
CA LYS A 337 -4.66 -14.41 7.53
C LYS A 337 -3.40 -13.64 7.94
N GLU A 338 -3.16 -13.49 9.24
CA GLU A 338 -1.96 -12.81 9.77
C GLU A 338 -0.99 -13.76 10.51
N ASP A 339 -1.49 -14.89 11.00
CA ASP A 339 -0.71 -15.86 11.77
C ASP A 339 -1.13 -17.30 11.40
N LEU A 340 -0.17 -18.11 10.96
CA LEU A 340 -0.36 -19.50 10.56
C LEU A 340 -0.72 -20.43 11.74
N SER A 341 -0.45 -20.02 12.98
CA SER A 341 -0.60 -20.86 14.17
C SER A 341 -2.03 -20.87 14.76
N THR A 342 -2.86 -19.92 14.34
CA THR A 342 -4.25 -19.74 14.82
C THR A 342 -5.26 -20.04 13.72
N PRO A 343 -6.51 -20.44 14.01
CA PRO A 343 -7.57 -20.50 13.00
C PRO A 343 -8.20 -19.13 12.68
N TYR A 344 -7.86 -18.06 13.42
CA TYR A 344 -8.48 -16.74 13.27
C TYR A 344 -8.22 -16.14 11.88
N VAL A 345 -9.27 -15.58 11.27
CA VAL A 345 -9.24 -14.87 9.98
C VAL A 345 -10.11 -13.64 10.06
N ARG A 346 -9.76 -12.61 9.30
CA ARG A 346 -10.61 -11.44 9.05
C ARG A 346 -11.28 -11.58 7.68
N ILE A 347 -12.45 -10.98 7.53
CA ILE A 347 -13.22 -11.04 6.28
C ILE A 347 -13.41 -9.62 5.75
N ALA A 348 -12.86 -9.35 4.58
CA ALA A 348 -13.09 -8.11 3.84
C ALA A 348 -14.10 -8.32 2.71
N THR A 349 -15.05 -7.41 2.61
CA THR A 349 -16.03 -7.34 1.53
C THR A 349 -16.01 -5.97 0.91
N SER A 350 -16.04 -5.91 -0.42
CA SER A 350 -16.06 -4.65 -1.14
C SER A 350 -17.02 -4.72 -2.31
N TRP A 351 -17.89 -3.75 -2.46
CA TRP A 351 -18.75 -3.60 -3.62
C TRP A 351 -18.35 -2.35 -4.40
N LEU A 352 -18.20 -2.48 -5.71
CA LEU A 352 -17.80 -1.38 -6.58
C LEU A 352 -18.75 -1.28 -7.77
N SER A 353 -19.11 -0.04 -8.10
CA SER A 353 -19.66 0.37 -9.38
C SER A 353 -18.82 1.54 -9.91
N GLY A 354 -19.24 2.17 -11.02
CA GLY A 354 -18.59 3.40 -11.48
C GLY A 354 -18.60 4.50 -10.42
N PRO A 355 -19.76 5.09 -10.09
CA PRO A 355 -19.83 6.28 -9.26
C PRO A 355 -19.86 6.02 -7.75
N LEU A 356 -19.98 4.77 -7.30
CA LEU A 356 -20.13 4.40 -5.89
C LEU A 356 -19.35 3.13 -5.59
N MET A 357 -18.59 3.14 -4.50
CA MET A 357 -17.90 1.97 -3.97
C MET A 357 -17.97 1.93 -2.44
N ILE A 358 -18.04 0.72 -1.90
CA ILE A 358 -18.30 0.43 -0.48
C ILE A 358 -17.31 -0.65 -0.06
N GLY A 359 -16.61 -0.42 1.04
CA GLY A 359 -15.68 -1.36 1.63
C GLY A 359 -16.01 -1.63 3.09
N ALA A 360 -15.88 -2.88 3.51
CA ALA A 360 -16.17 -3.29 4.88
C ALA A 360 -15.32 -4.48 5.32
N GLU A 361 -15.02 -4.55 6.61
CA GLU A 361 -14.27 -5.62 7.23
C GLU A 361 -14.90 -6.11 8.54
N SER A 362 -14.89 -7.43 8.72
CA SER A 362 -15.26 -8.08 9.98
C SER A 362 -14.02 -8.57 10.72
N VAL A 363 -13.86 -8.11 11.97
CA VAL A 363 -12.73 -8.41 12.87
C VAL A 363 -13.23 -8.70 14.28
N ALA A 364 -12.54 -9.60 15.00
CA ALA A 364 -12.84 -9.92 16.38
C ALA A 364 -11.53 -10.10 17.16
N GLU A 365 -11.06 -9.00 17.73
CA GLU A 365 -9.75 -8.90 18.39
C GLU A 365 -9.92 -8.52 19.86
N THR A 366 -8.84 -8.61 20.61
CA THR A 366 -8.80 -8.21 22.02
C THR A 366 -8.46 -6.73 22.21
N GLU A 367 -7.80 -6.13 21.22
CA GLU A 367 -7.37 -4.74 21.24
C GLU A 367 -7.92 -3.97 20.05
N ASN A 368 -8.17 -2.69 20.25
CA ASN A 368 -8.59 -1.78 19.20
C ASN A 368 -7.40 -1.44 18.27
N ARG A 369 -7.62 -1.50 16.94
CA ARG A 369 -6.58 -1.21 15.93
C ARG A 369 -6.22 0.27 15.76
N GLY A 370 -6.90 1.18 16.46
CA GLY A 370 -6.63 2.61 16.48
C GLY A 370 -7.20 3.39 15.30
N ASP A 371 -6.98 4.71 15.29
CA ASP A 371 -7.61 5.67 14.36
C ASP A 371 -7.23 5.53 12.88
N GLN A 372 -6.24 4.69 12.58
CA GLN A 372 -5.80 4.41 11.23
C GLN A 372 -6.60 3.28 10.58
N PHE A 373 -7.22 2.43 11.38
CA PHE A 373 -8.05 1.34 10.89
C PHE A 373 -9.36 1.89 10.31
N VAL A 374 -9.77 1.39 9.15
CA VAL A 374 -10.98 1.81 8.45
C VAL A 374 -11.82 0.58 8.16
N PRO A 375 -12.56 0.07 9.16
CA PRO A 375 -13.35 -1.15 9.04
C PRO A 375 -14.54 -1.00 8.09
N ALA A 376 -14.99 0.23 7.81
CA ALA A 376 -16.03 0.48 6.82
C ALA A 376 -15.87 1.86 6.20
N ILE A 377 -16.01 1.95 4.87
CA ILE A 377 -15.93 3.21 4.13
C ILE A 377 -16.77 3.17 2.86
N VAL A 378 -17.38 4.30 2.54
CA VAL A 378 -18.14 4.52 1.31
C VAL A 378 -17.50 5.69 0.57
N HIS A 379 -17.27 5.54 -0.73
CA HIS A 379 -16.84 6.61 -1.61
C HIS A 379 -17.81 6.77 -2.77
N TRP A 380 -18.04 8.01 -3.19
CA TRP A 380 -18.85 8.29 -4.36
C TRP A 380 -18.38 9.54 -5.12
N ALA A 381 -18.86 9.67 -6.36
CA ALA A 381 -18.65 10.88 -7.17
C ALA A 381 -19.57 12.02 -6.69
N ALA A 382 -19.14 12.76 -5.67
CA ALA A 382 -19.88 13.89 -5.08
C ALA A 382 -20.03 15.08 -6.02
N ASP A 383 -19.08 15.28 -6.93
CA ASP A 383 -19.24 16.14 -8.11
C ASP A 383 -18.68 15.43 -9.35
N PRO A 384 -19.53 14.82 -10.19
CA PRO A 384 -19.10 14.11 -11.40
C PRO A 384 -18.53 15.03 -12.49
N LYS A 385 -18.72 16.36 -12.39
CA LYS A 385 -18.23 17.32 -13.39
C LYS A 385 -16.81 17.81 -13.09
N HIS A 386 -16.32 17.63 -11.85
CA HIS A 386 -14.97 17.96 -11.47
C HIS A 386 -13.95 17.22 -12.36
N GLN A 387 -12.81 17.86 -12.62
CA GLN A 387 -11.75 17.36 -13.50
C GLN A 387 -10.41 17.41 -12.78
N PRO A 388 -9.48 16.49 -13.07
CA PRO A 388 -9.52 15.46 -14.12
C PRO A 388 -10.31 14.19 -13.74
N ALA A 389 -10.76 14.09 -12.50
CA ALA A 389 -11.61 13.03 -11.99
C ALA A 389 -12.75 13.66 -11.17
N PRO A 390 -13.87 12.95 -10.94
CA PRO A 390 -14.92 13.42 -10.05
C PRO A 390 -14.37 13.84 -8.68
N TYR A 391 -15.02 14.82 -8.06
CA TYR A 391 -14.73 15.14 -6.66
C TYR A 391 -15.25 13.98 -5.81
N VAL A 392 -14.37 13.35 -5.04
CA VAL A 392 -14.71 12.14 -4.27
C VAL A 392 -15.27 12.56 -2.91
N GLY A 393 -16.53 12.25 -2.68
CA GLY A 393 -17.11 12.26 -1.35
C GLY A 393 -16.86 10.93 -0.66
N PHE A 394 -16.63 10.95 0.65
CA PHE A 394 -16.54 9.72 1.41
C PHE A 394 -17.05 9.86 2.84
N PHE A 395 -17.46 8.74 3.43
CA PHE A 395 -17.57 8.63 4.87
C PHE A 395 -17.10 7.27 5.36
N SER A 396 -16.51 7.22 6.55
CA SER A 396 -15.99 5.98 7.14
C SER A 396 -16.41 5.81 8.59
N LEU A 397 -16.60 4.56 9.01
CA LEU A 397 -16.78 4.22 10.42
C LEU A 397 -15.49 4.54 11.18
N TYR A 398 -15.60 5.34 12.24
CA TYR A 398 -14.52 5.52 13.21
C TYR A 398 -14.37 4.22 14.02
N PRO A 399 -13.18 3.62 14.07
CA PRO A 399 -12.97 2.30 14.67
C PRO A 399 -12.93 2.40 16.20
N SER A 400 -14.08 2.56 16.87
CA SER A 400 -14.14 2.62 18.33
C SER A 400 -14.03 1.25 18.99
N ALA A 401 -14.47 0.17 18.33
CA ALA A 401 -14.52 -1.16 18.90
C ALA A 401 -13.44 -2.10 18.33
N SER A 402 -12.92 -2.96 19.20
CA SER A 402 -12.01 -4.09 18.96
C SER A 402 -12.68 -5.30 18.27
N THR A 403 -14.02 -5.39 18.31
CA THR A 403 -14.83 -6.37 17.57
C THR A 403 -15.87 -5.64 16.74
N VAL A 404 -15.81 -5.81 15.43
CA VAL A 404 -16.71 -5.19 14.45
C VAL A 404 -17.10 -6.22 13.40
N GLU A 405 -18.39 -6.36 13.12
CA GLU A 405 -18.87 -7.12 11.96
C GLU A 405 -19.41 -6.11 10.95
N ALA A 406 -18.59 -5.74 9.96
CA ALA A 406 -19.00 -4.90 8.85
C ALA A 406 -19.00 -5.68 7.54
N VAL A 407 -20.09 -5.56 6.77
CA VAL A 407 -20.30 -6.27 5.50
C VAL A 407 -20.84 -5.32 4.44
N ALA A 408 -20.13 -5.23 3.32
CA ALA A 408 -20.54 -4.51 2.12
C ALA A 408 -21.30 -5.47 1.19
N GLY A 409 -22.46 -5.04 0.73
CA GLY A 409 -23.28 -5.72 -0.27
C GLY A 409 -23.51 -4.83 -1.48
N GLU A 410 -24.36 -5.29 -2.41
CA GLU A 410 -24.78 -4.45 -3.53
C GLU A 410 -25.52 -3.22 -2.98
N ARG A 411 -24.88 -2.05 -3.16
CA ARG A 411 -25.40 -0.75 -2.68
C ARG A 411 -25.82 -0.78 -1.21
N SER A 412 -25.18 -1.59 -0.38
CA SER A 412 -25.54 -1.71 1.03
C SER A 412 -24.30 -1.90 1.90
N LEU A 413 -24.42 -1.45 3.15
CA LEU A 413 -23.42 -1.61 4.19
C LEU A 413 -24.14 -1.91 5.50
N ARG A 414 -23.77 -3.00 6.16
CA ARG A 414 -24.28 -3.36 7.49
C ARG A 414 -23.12 -3.43 8.46
N ILE A 415 -23.27 -2.80 9.62
CA ILE A 415 -22.23 -2.72 10.65
C ILE A 415 -22.83 -3.07 11.99
N ARG A 416 -22.21 -4.01 12.71
CA ARG A 416 -22.66 -4.51 14.00
C ARG A 416 -21.52 -4.52 15.00
N TYR A 417 -21.85 -4.28 16.27
CA TYR A 417 -20.94 -4.59 17.38
C TYR A 417 -21.44 -5.83 18.13
N PRO A 418 -21.01 -7.04 17.73
CA PRO A 418 -21.53 -8.28 18.30
C PRO A 418 -21.17 -8.46 19.77
N ASN A 419 -20.12 -7.78 20.25
CA ASN A 419 -19.76 -7.70 21.66
C ASN A 419 -20.18 -6.32 22.24
N ALA A 420 -21.47 -6.16 22.52
CA ALA A 420 -22.06 -4.89 22.97
C ALA A 420 -21.61 -4.42 24.36
N THR A 421 -20.89 -5.25 25.12
CA THR A 421 -20.34 -4.88 26.44
C THR A 421 -18.88 -4.45 26.37
N GLN A 422 -18.24 -4.60 25.20
CA GLN A 422 -16.86 -4.22 24.99
C GLN A 422 -16.71 -2.71 24.92
N GLU A 423 -15.57 -2.18 25.39
CA GLU A 423 -15.24 -0.77 25.22
C GLU A 423 -15.32 -0.36 23.74
N GLY A 424 -15.90 0.83 23.51
CA GLY A 424 -16.08 1.43 22.20
C GLY A 424 -17.29 0.94 21.39
N SER A 425 -18.04 -0.05 21.88
CA SER A 425 -19.28 -0.53 21.22
C SER A 425 -20.53 0.33 21.47
N GLY A 426 -20.43 1.34 22.34
CA GLY A 426 -21.57 2.20 22.73
C GLY A 426 -21.98 3.27 21.71
N VAL A 427 -21.26 3.41 20.58
CA VAL A 427 -21.54 4.43 19.57
C VAL A 427 -21.02 4.01 18.20
N PHE A 428 -21.79 4.28 17.16
CA PHE A 428 -21.31 4.29 15.77
C PHE A 428 -21.06 5.75 15.38
N THR A 429 -19.85 6.08 14.97
CA THR A 429 -19.53 7.41 14.44
C THR A 429 -19.03 7.30 13.01
N PHE A 430 -19.66 8.03 12.11
CA PHE A 430 -19.26 8.14 10.71
C PHE A 430 -18.60 9.49 10.48
N ALA A 431 -17.35 9.45 10.06
CA ALA A 431 -16.58 10.62 9.69
C ALA A 431 -16.80 10.92 8.20
N VAL A 432 -17.58 11.96 7.89
CA VAL A 432 -17.93 12.39 6.52
C VAL A 432 -17.00 13.51 6.06
N SER A 433 -16.41 13.36 4.87
CA SER A 433 -15.58 14.39 4.22
C SER A 433 -15.77 14.36 2.70
N GLY A 434 -15.02 15.19 1.97
CA GLY A 434 -15.17 15.31 0.51
C GLY A 434 -16.56 15.83 0.10
N VAL A 435 -17.15 16.73 0.89
CA VAL A 435 -18.43 17.36 0.56
C VAL A 435 -18.22 18.41 -0.55
N ALA A 436 -18.83 18.20 -1.71
CA ALA A 436 -18.66 19.06 -2.88
C ALA A 436 -18.94 20.54 -2.55
N PRO A 437 -17.98 21.47 -2.81
CA PRO A 437 -18.15 22.88 -2.49
C PRO A 437 -19.37 23.54 -3.14
N GLY A 438 -19.69 23.16 -4.39
CA GLY A 438 -20.87 23.67 -5.10
C GLY A 438 -22.18 23.37 -4.36
N TRP A 439 -22.30 22.16 -3.80
CA TRP A 439 -23.49 21.75 -3.04
C TRP A 439 -23.67 22.57 -1.75
N LEU A 440 -22.57 22.90 -1.05
CA LEU A 440 -22.61 23.77 0.13
C LEU A 440 -22.98 25.22 -0.22
N LEU A 441 -22.49 25.72 -1.35
CA LEU A 441 -22.77 27.07 -1.86
C LEU A 441 -24.23 27.27 -2.27
N GLU A 442 -24.93 26.21 -2.64
CA GLU A 442 -26.39 26.20 -2.88
C GLU A 442 -27.22 26.30 -1.59
N GLY A 443 -26.57 26.31 -0.41
CA GLY A 443 -27.23 26.44 0.89
C GLY A 443 -27.48 25.11 1.60
N ASN A 444 -27.11 23.97 1.01
CA ASN A 444 -27.24 22.67 1.65
C ASN A 444 -26.25 22.52 2.83
N ARG A 445 -26.57 21.64 3.78
CA ARG A 445 -25.76 21.36 4.97
C ARG A 445 -25.71 19.86 5.22
N VAL A 446 -24.59 19.37 5.75
CA VAL A 446 -24.50 18.00 6.26
C VAL A 446 -25.22 17.94 7.60
N GLU A 447 -26.48 17.51 7.57
CA GLU A 447 -27.28 17.33 8.77
C GLU A 447 -27.23 15.89 9.28
N GLY A 448 -26.87 14.93 8.41
CA GLY A 448 -26.76 13.48 8.65
C GLY A 448 -26.20 12.76 7.43
N LEU A 449 -26.42 11.44 7.34
CA LEU A 449 -26.02 10.62 6.18
C LEU A 449 -27.08 10.60 5.08
N GLU A 450 -28.33 10.91 5.38
CA GLU A 450 -29.47 10.62 4.51
C GLU A 450 -29.45 11.39 3.18
N ARG A 451 -28.87 12.60 3.21
CA ARG A 451 -28.81 13.50 2.06
C ARG A 451 -27.43 14.12 1.93
N LEU A 452 -26.64 13.58 1.01
CA LEU A 452 -25.30 14.02 0.67
C LEU A 452 -25.26 14.45 -0.81
N PRO A 453 -24.25 15.22 -1.26
CA PRO A 453 -24.15 15.62 -2.67
C PRO A 453 -24.12 14.39 -3.60
N CYS A 454 -25.09 14.25 -4.51
CA CYS A 454 -25.22 13.09 -5.41
C CYS A 454 -25.41 11.72 -4.74
N LEU A 455 -25.76 11.66 -3.45
CA LEU A 455 -25.95 10.40 -2.73
C LEU A 455 -27.14 10.50 -1.77
N GLU A 456 -28.11 9.61 -1.94
CA GLU A 456 -29.17 9.35 -0.97
C GLU A 456 -28.85 8.08 -0.19
N VAL A 457 -29.06 8.14 1.12
CA VAL A 457 -28.78 7.01 2.03
C VAL A 457 -30.01 6.73 2.87
N LYS A 458 -30.54 5.51 2.76
CA LYS A 458 -31.53 5.02 3.71
C LYS A 458 -30.79 4.43 4.91
N VAL A 459 -31.02 5.03 6.08
CA VAL A 459 -30.38 4.62 7.33
C VAL A 459 -31.35 3.79 8.18
N GLU A 460 -30.93 2.60 8.57
CA GLU A 460 -31.61 1.70 9.50
C GLU A 460 -30.78 1.61 10.79
N ALA A 461 -31.23 2.26 11.85
CA ALA A 461 -30.52 2.33 13.15
C ALA A 461 -31.52 2.15 14.31
N GLU A 462 -32.31 1.09 14.25
CA GLU A 462 -33.40 0.83 15.20
C GLU A 462 -32.88 0.74 16.65
N GLY A 463 -33.55 1.46 17.55
CA GLY A 463 -33.17 1.52 18.97
C GLY A 463 -31.91 2.35 19.26
N LEU A 464 -31.28 2.97 18.26
CA LEU A 464 -30.14 3.87 18.46
C LEU A 464 -30.58 5.34 18.48
N GLU A 465 -29.85 6.16 19.24
CA GLU A 465 -30.12 7.59 19.37
C GLU A 465 -29.14 8.40 18.51
N ARG A 466 -29.67 9.13 17.52
CA ARG A 466 -28.85 10.02 16.69
C ARG A 466 -28.47 11.29 17.45
N LEU A 467 -27.18 11.62 17.43
CA LEU A 467 -26.65 12.87 17.97
C LEU A 467 -26.66 14.01 16.95
N PRO A 468 -26.63 15.27 17.39
CA PRO A 468 -26.38 16.41 16.51
C PRO A 468 -25.06 16.26 15.76
N VAL A 469 -25.06 16.58 14.47
CA VAL A 469 -23.82 16.56 13.66
C VAL A 469 -22.87 17.63 14.17
N THR A 470 -21.61 17.24 14.34
CA THR A 470 -20.52 18.15 14.71
C THR A 470 -19.54 18.26 13.55
N TYR A 471 -18.88 19.41 13.41
CA TYR A 471 -17.88 19.65 12.37
C TYR A 471 -16.60 20.22 12.97
N GLY A 472 -15.47 19.89 12.35
CA GLY A 472 -14.17 20.50 12.65
C GLY A 472 -13.19 19.57 13.36
N SER A 473 -13.58 18.32 13.64
CA SER A 473 -12.62 17.28 14.02
C SER A 473 -11.69 16.99 12.83
N GLN A 474 -10.39 16.85 13.11
CA GLN A 474 -9.40 16.47 12.12
C GLN A 474 -8.95 15.04 12.37
N LEU A 475 -8.90 14.22 11.31
CA LEU A 475 -8.28 12.89 11.33
C LEU A 475 -7.43 12.75 10.07
N ARG A 476 -6.10 12.70 10.24
CA ARG A 476 -5.12 12.56 9.13
C ARG A 476 -5.39 13.55 7.98
N ASP A 477 -5.23 14.85 8.28
CA ASP A 477 -5.35 15.99 7.34
C ASP A 477 -6.70 16.22 6.66
N HIS A 478 -7.70 15.42 7.01
CA HIS A 478 -9.09 15.66 6.64
C HIS A 478 -9.88 16.29 7.79
N LEU A 479 -10.70 17.29 7.45
CA LEU A 479 -11.75 17.79 8.33
C LEU A 479 -13.04 17.01 8.11
N PHE A 480 -13.72 16.68 9.20
CA PHE A 480 -14.90 15.83 9.19
C PHE A 480 -16.13 16.47 9.78
N TYR A 481 -17.27 16.08 9.21
CA TYR A 481 -18.55 16.06 9.89
C TYR A 481 -18.69 14.70 10.59
N ASN A 482 -18.92 14.69 11.90
CA ASN A 482 -19.22 13.47 12.62
C ASN A 482 -20.73 13.27 12.68
N VAL A 483 -21.20 12.15 12.13
CA VAL A 483 -22.59 11.69 12.26
C VAL A 483 -22.58 10.47 13.18
N SER A 484 -23.23 10.57 14.34
CA SER A 484 -23.13 9.55 15.39
C SER A 484 -24.49 9.00 15.81
N TYR A 485 -24.53 7.70 16.08
CA TYR A 485 -25.67 6.96 16.62
C TYR A 485 -25.22 6.26 17.90
N VAL A 486 -25.78 6.66 19.04
CA VAL A 486 -25.45 6.13 20.36
C VAL A 486 -26.32 4.91 20.64
N VAL A 487 -25.70 3.90 21.25
CA VAL A 487 -26.39 2.74 21.82
C VAL A 487 -26.90 3.14 23.21
N PRO A 488 -28.22 3.25 23.44
CA PRO A 488 -28.75 3.69 24.72
C PRO A 488 -28.43 2.72 25.86
N GLU A 489 -28.42 3.23 27.09
CA GLU A 489 -28.32 2.39 28.28
C GLU A 489 -29.50 1.40 28.33
N GLY A 490 -29.20 0.11 28.53
CA GLY A 490 -30.22 -0.94 28.56
C GLY A 490 -30.69 -1.43 27.18
N PHE A 491 -30.01 -1.05 26.08
CA PHE A 491 -30.25 -1.65 24.76
C PHE A 491 -30.17 -3.18 24.81
N GLU A 492 -31.20 -3.86 24.33
CA GLU A 492 -31.25 -5.32 24.23
C GLU A 492 -30.91 -5.79 22.81
N GLY A 493 -29.98 -6.74 22.67
CA GLY A 493 -29.60 -7.32 21.38
C GLY A 493 -28.23 -6.87 20.89
N VAL A 494 -28.00 -6.98 19.58
CA VAL A 494 -26.75 -6.57 18.93
C VAL A 494 -26.99 -5.21 18.26
N PRO A 495 -26.32 -4.13 18.70
CA PRO A 495 -26.49 -2.82 18.10
C PRO A 495 -25.97 -2.83 16.66
N GLU A 496 -26.69 -2.17 15.77
CA GLU A 496 -26.48 -2.27 14.34
C GLU A 496 -26.87 -0.98 13.60
N VAL A 497 -26.10 -0.65 12.55
CA VAL A 497 -26.45 0.35 11.55
C VAL A 497 -26.45 -0.31 10.17
N GLY A 498 -27.60 -0.28 9.49
CA GLY A 498 -27.77 -0.63 8.09
C GLY A 498 -27.87 0.61 7.22
N LEU A 499 -27.22 0.58 6.05
CA LEU A 499 -27.20 1.67 5.09
C LEU A 499 -27.49 1.10 3.69
N GLU A 500 -28.46 1.68 2.98
CA GLU A 500 -28.73 1.41 1.56
C GLU A 500 -28.47 2.69 0.75
N PHE A 501 -27.81 2.54 -0.40
CA PHE A 501 -27.27 3.66 -1.17
C PHE A 501 -27.92 3.83 -2.54
N GLU A 502 -28.31 5.05 -2.86
CA GLU A 502 -28.73 5.44 -4.19
C GLU A 502 -27.86 6.62 -4.68
N TYR A 503 -27.10 6.38 -5.75
CA TYR A 503 -26.39 7.46 -6.45
C TYR A 503 -27.39 8.22 -7.31
N THR A 504 -27.49 9.54 -7.13
CA THR A 504 -28.58 10.38 -7.71
C THR A 504 -28.11 11.30 -8.83
N CYS A 505 -26.85 11.17 -9.23
CA CYS A 505 -26.26 11.79 -10.41
C CYS A 505 -25.84 10.66 -11.40
#